data_AF-A0A430A023-F1
#
_entry.id   AF-A0A430A023-F1
#
_cell.length_a   1.000
_cell.length_b   1.000
_cell.length_c   1.000
_cell.angle_alpha   90.00
_cell.angle_beta   90.00
_cell.angle_gamma   90.00
#
_symmetry.space_group_name_H-M   'P 1'
#
loop_
_entity.id
_entity.type
_entity.pdbx_description
1 polymer ?
#
loop_
_entity_poly.entity_id
_entity_poly.type
_entity_poly.pdbx_seq_one_letter_code
_entity_poly.pdbx_strand_id
1 'polypeptide(L)'
;MNDFAEESKNSEPISISGDVKVGKDDAVTPGIYDLDILGGEGNILGDRKDGNPLLINWAGAANGISQPSKIRIILFEGDVLQFSDISQVKFTAVPKDVSPSNEIGVGEFIVGRDIAPGKYTLSTNMQMDPDFDTLGWDIQTLDIENSKIDNLRLSPANSDVSVDLKDGQIISTSYYNSNNGENANDARLIFNNSN
;
A
#
# COMPACT_ATOMS: atom_id res chain seq x y z
N MET A 1 -7.77 -9.06 -12.55
CA MET A 1 -6.86 -8.31 -11.64
C MET A 1 -5.70 -9.14 -11.15
N ASN A 2 -5.87 -10.43 -10.84
CA ASN A 2 -4.73 -11.29 -10.52
C ASN A 2 -3.76 -11.47 -11.71
N ASP A 3 -4.22 -11.20 -12.94
CA ASP A 3 -3.41 -11.20 -14.16
C ASP A 3 -2.28 -10.13 -14.13
N PHE A 4 -2.43 -9.05 -13.35
CA PHE A 4 -1.35 -8.07 -13.16
C PHE A 4 -0.12 -8.68 -12.50
N ALA A 5 -0.28 -9.71 -11.65
CA ALA A 5 0.85 -10.41 -11.07
C ALA A 5 1.61 -11.28 -12.08
N GLU A 6 0.98 -11.67 -13.21
CA GLU A 6 1.65 -12.42 -14.27
C GLU A 6 2.59 -11.54 -15.10
N GLU A 7 2.28 -10.25 -15.19
CA GLU A 7 3.08 -9.26 -15.92
C GLU A 7 4.24 -8.69 -15.08
N SER A 8 4.18 -8.88 -13.75
CA SER A 8 5.20 -8.40 -12.82
C SER A 8 6.58 -9.00 -13.10
N LYS A 9 7.62 -8.15 -13.13
CA LYS A 9 9.02 -8.59 -13.23
C LYS A 9 9.87 -7.90 -12.17
N ASN A 10 10.71 -8.68 -11.49
CA ASN A 10 11.69 -8.12 -10.55
C ASN A 10 12.57 -7.09 -11.28
N SER A 11 12.77 -5.94 -10.67
CA SER A 11 13.78 -4.99 -11.11
C SER A 11 15.13 -5.31 -10.45
N GLU A 12 16.21 -4.89 -11.09
CA GLU A 12 17.45 -4.60 -10.38
C GLU A 12 17.25 -3.36 -9.47
N PRO A 13 18.11 -3.12 -8.46
CA PRO A 13 18.09 -1.87 -7.72
C PRO A 13 18.22 -0.65 -8.66
N ILE A 14 17.33 0.31 -8.50
CA ILE A 14 17.25 1.52 -9.33
C ILE A 14 17.74 2.70 -8.51
N SER A 15 18.77 3.38 -8.99
CA SER A 15 19.19 4.68 -8.43
C SER A 15 18.22 5.76 -8.90
N ILE A 16 17.60 6.46 -7.96
CA ILE A 16 16.66 7.54 -8.25
C ILE A 16 17.43 8.80 -8.66
N SER A 17 17.15 9.27 -9.86
CA SER A 17 17.69 10.53 -10.40
C SER A 17 16.61 11.40 -11.09
N GLY A 18 15.36 10.95 -11.03
CA GLY A 18 14.18 11.55 -11.64
C GLY A 18 13.01 10.57 -11.57
N ASP A 19 11.95 10.89 -12.30
CA ASP A 19 10.72 10.10 -12.33
C ASP A 19 10.96 8.68 -12.88
N VAL A 20 10.26 7.70 -12.30
CA VAL A 20 10.25 6.31 -12.76
C VAL A 20 8.95 6.05 -13.50
N LYS A 21 9.05 5.74 -14.79
CA LYS A 21 7.90 5.41 -15.64
C LYS A 21 7.63 3.92 -15.61
N VAL A 22 6.35 3.57 -15.62
CA VAL A 22 5.89 2.19 -15.71
C VAL A 22 5.49 1.87 -17.14
N GLY A 23 6.13 0.88 -17.75
CA GLY A 23 5.89 0.51 -19.14
C GLY A 23 6.43 -0.88 -19.46
N LYS A 24 5.88 -1.52 -20.50
CA LYS A 24 6.23 -2.90 -20.85
C LYS A 24 7.70 -3.10 -21.24
N ASP A 25 8.31 -2.04 -21.76
CA ASP A 25 9.71 -2.00 -22.19
C ASP A 25 10.61 -1.21 -21.21
N ASP A 26 10.05 -0.69 -20.12
CA ASP A 26 10.77 0.09 -19.11
C ASP A 26 11.39 -0.81 -18.03
N ALA A 27 12.23 -0.22 -17.18
CA ALA A 27 12.86 -0.92 -16.06
C ALA A 27 11.84 -1.46 -15.04
N VAL A 28 10.67 -0.83 -14.98
CA VAL A 28 9.53 -1.25 -14.15
C VAL A 28 8.34 -1.49 -15.06
N THR A 29 7.89 -2.74 -15.13
CA THR A 29 6.71 -3.12 -15.91
C THR A 29 5.43 -2.96 -15.09
N PRO A 30 4.24 -2.90 -15.72
CA PRO A 30 2.98 -2.99 -14.99
C PRO A 30 2.93 -4.26 -14.13
N GLY A 31 2.29 -4.19 -12.97
CA GLY A 31 2.14 -5.34 -12.08
C GLY A 31 2.01 -4.99 -10.61
N ILE A 32 2.09 -6.02 -9.77
CA ILE A 32 2.05 -5.93 -8.31
C ILE A 32 3.44 -6.18 -7.73
N TYR A 33 3.90 -5.27 -6.88
CA TYR A 33 5.26 -5.26 -6.35
C TYR A 33 5.32 -5.01 -4.86
N ASP A 34 6.28 -5.65 -4.18
CA ASP A 34 6.88 -5.08 -2.98
C ASP A 34 7.94 -4.06 -3.43
N LEU A 35 7.67 -2.78 -3.17
CA LEU A 35 8.63 -1.69 -3.34
C LEU A 35 9.52 -1.62 -2.10
N ASP A 36 10.77 -2.02 -2.25
CA ASP A 36 11.81 -1.90 -1.23
C ASP A 36 12.52 -0.55 -1.35
N ILE A 37 12.57 0.22 -0.26
CA ILE A 37 13.36 1.45 -0.14
C ILE A 37 14.76 1.06 0.35
N LEU A 38 15.77 1.30 -0.48
CA LEU A 38 17.14 0.85 -0.24
C LEU A 38 18.07 1.99 0.20
N GLY A 39 17.70 3.24 -0.06
CA GLY A 39 18.46 4.41 0.35
C GLY A 39 17.61 5.66 0.46
N GLY A 40 17.85 6.43 1.53
CA GLY A 40 17.12 7.67 1.83
C GLY A 40 15.87 7.48 2.67
N GLU A 41 15.18 8.59 2.92
CA GLU A 41 13.92 8.69 3.66
C GLU A 41 13.14 9.88 3.11
N GLY A 42 11.91 9.66 2.66
CA GLY A 42 11.10 10.72 2.07
C GLY A 42 9.81 10.24 1.42
N ASN A 43 9.31 11.03 0.47
CA ASN A 43 7.97 10.85 -0.10
C ASN A 43 8.01 10.09 -1.42
N ILE A 44 7.00 9.24 -1.62
CA ILE A 44 6.71 8.48 -2.82
C ILE A 44 5.36 8.97 -3.32
N LEU A 45 5.40 9.73 -4.41
CA LEU A 45 4.22 10.25 -5.08
C LEU A 45 4.09 9.58 -6.45
N GLY A 46 2.94 9.68 -7.07
CA GLY A 46 2.81 9.29 -8.45
C GLY A 46 1.52 9.71 -9.10
N ASP A 47 1.62 9.86 -10.42
CA ASP A 47 0.50 10.16 -11.29
C ASP A 47 0.02 8.87 -11.92
N ARG A 48 -1.27 8.56 -11.73
CA ARG A 48 -1.91 7.45 -12.41
C ARG A 48 -2.29 7.87 -13.83
N LYS A 49 -2.10 6.97 -14.79
CA LYS A 49 -2.65 7.18 -16.13
C LYS A 49 -4.18 7.19 -16.10
N ASP A 50 -4.80 7.96 -16.99
CA ASP A 50 -6.26 7.99 -17.24
C ASP A 50 -7.13 8.43 -16.04
N GLY A 51 -6.55 9.09 -15.04
CA GLY A 51 -7.30 9.66 -13.91
C GLY A 51 -7.85 8.62 -12.93
N ASN A 52 -7.20 7.44 -12.84
CA ASN A 52 -7.51 6.44 -11.83
C ASN A 52 -7.46 7.08 -10.42
N PRO A 53 -8.52 6.92 -9.60
CA PRO A 53 -8.60 7.59 -8.31
C PRO A 53 -7.66 7.07 -7.23
N LEU A 54 -6.97 5.93 -7.45
CA LEU A 54 -5.97 5.42 -6.50
C LEU A 54 -4.81 6.40 -6.39
N LEU A 55 -4.60 6.92 -5.18
CA LEU A 55 -3.48 7.79 -4.90
C LEU A 55 -2.21 6.98 -4.65
N ILE A 56 -1.13 7.36 -5.33
CA ILE A 56 0.23 6.97 -4.96
C ILE A 56 0.74 8.07 -4.03
N ASN A 57 0.68 7.84 -2.73
CA ASN A 57 1.11 8.82 -1.73
C ASN A 57 1.52 8.13 -0.44
N TRP A 58 2.80 7.81 -0.33
CA TRP A 58 3.38 7.19 0.86
C TRP A 58 4.65 7.93 1.28
N ALA A 59 5.02 7.75 2.54
CA ALA A 59 6.37 8.04 3.02
C ALA A 59 7.11 6.71 3.21
N GLY A 60 8.41 6.68 2.93
CA GLY A 60 9.22 5.48 3.06
C GLY A 60 10.66 5.80 3.45
N ALA A 61 11.27 4.91 4.24
CA ALA A 61 12.63 5.05 4.74
C ALA A 61 13.39 3.74 4.65
N ALA A 62 14.66 3.78 4.24
CA ALA A 62 15.49 2.58 4.12
C ALA A 62 15.70 1.85 5.46
N ASN A 63 15.58 2.54 6.60
CA ASN A 63 15.73 1.94 7.93
C ASN A 63 14.46 1.21 8.42
N GLY A 64 13.29 1.49 7.83
CA GLY A 64 12.02 0.87 8.19
C GLY A 64 11.41 1.29 9.53
N ILE A 65 11.99 2.24 10.27
CA ILE A 65 11.58 2.55 11.65
C ILE A 65 10.38 3.50 11.65
N SER A 66 10.61 4.79 11.42
CA SER A 66 9.56 5.83 11.39
C SER A 66 8.63 5.69 10.19
N GLN A 67 9.12 5.09 9.10
CA GLN A 67 8.42 4.92 7.84
C GLN A 67 8.77 3.54 7.28
N PRO A 68 7.84 2.88 6.57
CA PRO A 68 8.10 1.54 6.05
C PRO A 68 9.24 1.56 5.03
N SER A 69 10.09 0.55 5.09
CA SER A 69 11.10 0.29 4.05
C SER A 69 10.56 -0.62 2.96
N LYS A 70 9.37 -1.19 3.14
CA LYS A 70 8.67 -2.01 2.15
C LYS A 70 7.21 -1.61 2.06
N ILE A 71 6.76 -1.29 0.85
CA ILE A 71 5.37 -0.89 0.56
C ILE A 71 4.86 -1.76 -0.58
N ARG A 72 3.67 -2.36 -0.42
CA ARG A 72 3.00 -3.07 -1.52
C ARG A 72 2.43 -2.02 -2.49
N ILE A 73 2.71 -2.13 -3.78
CA ILE A 73 2.18 -1.20 -4.78
C ILE A 73 1.64 -1.96 -5.99
N ILE A 74 0.52 -1.48 -6.53
CA ILE A 74 -0.04 -1.94 -7.80
C ILE A 74 0.27 -0.86 -8.82
N LEU A 75 0.93 -1.21 -9.92
CA LEU A 75 1.37 -0.27 -10.96
C LEU A 75 0.69 -0.59 -12.29
N PHE A 76 0.11 0.43 -12.90
CA PHE A 76 -0.54 0.34 -14.20
C PHE A 76 0.38 0.87 -15.31
N GLU A 77 0.12 0.45 -16.55
CA GLU A 77 0.86 0.93 -17.70
C GLU A 77 0.70 2.44 -17.88
N GLY A 78 1.83 3.15 -17.86
CA GLY A 78 1.93 4.60 -17.99
C GLY A 78 1.82 5.38 -16.67
N ASP A 79 1.78 4.71 -15.52
CA ASP A 79 1.98 5.37 -14.24
C ASP A 79 3.38 5.99 -14.18
N VAL A 80 3.50 7.10 -13.45
CA VAL A 80 4.76 7.80 -13.22
C VAL A 80 4.97 7.98 -11.73
N LEU A 81 6.06 7.44 -11.20
CA LEU A 81 6.45 7.55 -9.79
C LEU A 81 7.48 8.65 -9.60
N GLN A 82 7.30 9.42 -8.54
CA GLN A 82 8.18 10.49 -8.11
C GLN A 82 8.68 10.21 -6.70
N PHE A 83 9.98 10.36 -6.52
CA PHE A 83 10.65 10.06 -5.27
C PHE A 83 11.39 11.30 -4.79
N SER A 84 11.06 11.76 -3.58
CA SER A 84 11.77 12.86 -2.91
C SER A 84 12.61 12.30 -1.77
N ASP A 85 13.88 12.68 -1.69
CA ASP A 85 14.84 12.27 -0.64
C ASP A 85 15.07 10.74 -0.50
N ILE A 86 14.55 9.95 -1.45
CA ILE A 86 14.82 8.53 -1.65
C ILE A 86 15.80 8.40 -2.83
N SER A 87 16.93 7.75 -2.60
CA SER A 87 18.03 7.66 -3.57
C SER A 87 18.12 6.30 -4.27
N GLN A 88 17.51 5.26 -3.71
CA GLN A 88 17.53 3.93 -4.31
C GLN A 88 16.32 3.09 -3.91
N VAL A 89 15.76 2.36 -4.87
CA VAL A 89 14.60 1.46 -4.67
C VAL A 89 14.78 0.14 -5.41
N LYS A 90 13.96 -0.86 -5.08
CA LYS A 90 13.81 -2.09 -5.86
C LYS A 90 12.36 -2.54 -5.91
N PHE A 91 11.91 -2.99 -7.07
CA PHE A 91 10.58 -3.56 -7.26
C PHE A 91 10.69 -5.08 -7.30
N THR A 92 10.18 -5.75 -6.27
CA THR A 92 10.14 -7.20 -6.20
C THR A 92 8.73 -7.67 -6.57
N ALA A 93 8.62 -8.42 -7.66
CA ALA A 93 7.37 -8.97 -8.16
C ALA A 93 6.72 -9.88 -7.13
N VAL A 94 5.43 -9.65 -6.87
CA VAL A 94 4.66 -10.52 -5.97
C VAL A 94 4.18 -11.74 -6.76
N PRO A 95 4.28 -12.96 -6.20
CA PRO A 95 3.77 -14.16 -6.86
C PRO A 95 2.28 -14.06 -7.22
N LYS A 96 1.89 -14.71 -8.32
CA LYS A 96 0.48 -14.84 -8.71
C LYS A 96 -0.36 -15.56 -7.65
N ASP A 97 0.17 -16.68 -7.18
CA ASP A 97 -0.49 -17.51 -6.17
C ASP A 97 -0.06 -17.03 -4.78
N VAL A 98 -0.97 -16.30 -4.13
CA VAL A 98 -0.85 -15.90 -2.74
C VAL A 98 -2.04 -16.45 -1.96
N SER A 99 -1.80 -16.87 -0.72
CA SER A 99 -2.88 -17.19 0.20
C SER A 99 -3.41 -15.89 0.79
N PRO A 100 -4.74 -15.65 0.76
CA PRO A 100 -5.32 -14.52 1.44
C PRO A 100 -4.93 -14.52 2.92
N SER A 101 -4.57 -13.35 3.41
CA SER A 101 -4.31 -13.05 4.82
C SER A 101 -5.57 -12.44 5.44
N ASN A 102 -5.59 -12.34 6.77
CA ASN A 102 -6.49 -11.47 7.51
C ASN A 102 -5.77 -10.18 7.97
N GLU A 103 -4.52 -9.98 7.54
CA GLU A 103 -3.67 -8.87 7.95
C GLU A 103 -2.90 -8.32 6.74
N ILE A 104 -2.86 -7.00 6.60
CA ILE A 104 -2.08 -6.30 5.56
C ILE A 104 -1.26 -5.17 6.18
N GLY A 105 -0.16 -4.83 5.52
CA GLY A 105 0.71 -3.71 5.89
C GLY A 105 0.32 -2.41 5.19
N VAL A 106 1.29 -1.51 5.02
CA VAL A 106 1.17 -0.29 4.23
C VAL A 106 1.27 -0.60 2.74
N GLY A 107 0.38 -0.02 1.93
CA GLY A 107 0.37 -0.17 0.48
C GLY A 107 -0.99 -0.52 -0.11
N GLU A 108 -0.99 -1.15 -1.28
CA GLU A 108 -2.17 -1.49 -2.06
C GLU A 108 -2.42 -3.00 -2.17
N PHE A 109 -3.63 -3.45 -1.88
CA PHE A 109 -3.99 -4.86 -1.79
C PHE A 109 -5.28 -5.14 -2.55
N ILE A 110 -5.44 -6.37 -3.06
CA ILE A 110 -6.60 -6.78 -3.85
C ILE A 110 -7.50 -7.71 -3.05
N VAL A 111 -8.77 -7.37 -2.90
CA VAL A 111 -9.79 -8.25 -2.31
C VAL A 111 -10.04 -9.44 -3.24
N GLY A 112 -10.11 -10.64 -2.66
CA GLY A 112 -10.13 -11.91 -3.40
C GLY A 112 -8.76 -12.56 -3.58
N ARG A 113 -7.69 -11.77 -3.42
CA ARG A 113 -6.31 -12.21 -3.58
C ARG A 113 -5.52 -12.09 -2.28
N ASP A 114 -5.39 -10.87 -1.77
CA ASP A 114 -4.58 -10.55 -0.59
C ASP A 114 -5.41 -10.65 0.70
N ILE A 115 -6.69 -10.28 0.64
CA ILE A 115 -7.69 -10.41 1.72
C ILE A 115 -8.94 -11.07 1.10
N ALA A 116 -9.58 -12.00 1.80
CA ALA A 116 -10.84 -12.59 1.32
C ALA A 116 -11.99 -11.56 1.30
N PRO A 117 -12.97 -11.67 0.39
CA PRO A 117 -14.17 -10.83 0.46
C PRO A 117 -15.00 -11.18 1.70
N GLY A 118 -15.66 -10.18 2.28
CA GLY A 118 -16.44 -10.35 3.49
C GLY A 118 -16.65 -9.06 4.27
N LYS A 119 -17.33 -9.20 5.41
CA LYS A 119 -17.57 -8.11 6.36
C LYS A 119 -16.59 -8.21 7.52
N TYR A 120 -15.95 -7.10 7.81
CA TYR A 120 -14.87 -7.05 8.78
C TYR A 120 -15.02 -5.88 9.74
N THR A 121 -14.61 -6.11 10.98
CA THR A 121 -14.25 -5.07 11.93
C THR A 121 -12.73 -4.95 11.94
N LEU A 122 -12.24 -3.73 11.83
CA LEU A 122 -10.81 -3.45 11.70
C LEU A 122 -10.16 -3.26 13.07
N SER A 123 -8.95 -3.78 13.22
CA SER A 123 -8.06 -3.49 14.36
C SER A 123 -6.61 -3.38 13.89
N THR A 124 -5.68 -3.13 14.79
CA THR A 124 -4.25 -3.08 14.47
C THR A 124 -3.42 -3.68 15.60
N ASN A 125 -2.25 -4.22 15.27
CA ASN A 125 -1.25 -4.67 16.25
C ASN A 125 -0.43 -3.51 16.85
N MET A 126 -0.59 -2.29 16.32
CA MET A 126 0.18 -1.13 16.75
C MET A 126 -0.50 -0.41 17.91
N GLN A 127 0.31 0.24 18.76
CA GLN A 127 -0.23 1.10 19.80
C GLN A 127 -0.62 2.45 19.20
N MET A 128 -1.92 2.73 19.12
CA MET A 128 -2.40 4.05 18.72
C MET A 128 -2.33 5.00 19.92
N ASP A 129 -1.70 6.16 19.72
CA ASP A 129 -1.47 7.15 20.77
C ASP A 129 -2.77 7.95 21.05
N PRO A 130 -3.39 7.80 22.24
CA PRO A 130 -4.67 8.43 22.55
C PRO A 130 -4.61 9.96 22.60
N ASP A 131 -3.41 10.56 22.68
CA ASP A 131 -3.26 12.02 22.64
C ASP A 131 -3.37 12.59 21.22
N PHE A 132 -3.35 11.73 20.18
CA PHE A 132 -3.45 12.12 18.78
C PHE A 132 -4.59 11.41 18.05
N ASP A 133 -5.79 11.99 18.14
CA ASP A 133 -7.04 11.48 17.53
C ASP A 133 -6.97 11.20 16.01
N THR A 134 -6.03 11.84 15.30
CA THR A 134 -5.88 11.75 13.85
C THR A 134 -4.81 10.76 13.39
N LEU A 135 -3.99 10.22 14.30
CA LEU A 135 -2.98 9.21 13.96
C LEU A 135 -3.58 7.81 13.96
N GLY A 136 -2.95 6.89 13.21
CA GLY A 136 -3.45 5.55 12.96
C GLY A 136 -3.43 5.21 11.49
N TRP A 137 -4.46 4.50 11.04
CA TRP A 137 -4.56 4.01 9.66
C TRP A 137 -5.50 4.86 8.83
N ASP A 138 -4.98 5.33 7.70
CA ASP A 138 -5.79 5.84 6.60
C ASP A 138 -6.04 4.70 5.61
N ILE A 139 -7.31 4.48 5.29
CA ILE A 139 -7.76 3.34 4.49
C ILE A 139 -8.67 3.86 3.39
N GLN A 140 -8.37 3.50 2.16
CA GLN A 140 -9.22 3.74 1.02
C GLN A 140 -9.62 2.40 0.40
N THR A 141 -10.90 2.23 0.10
CA THR A 141 -11.36 1.12 -0.75
C THR A 141 -11.83 1.68 -2.09
N LEU A 142 -11.45 1.02 -3.17
CA LEU A 142 -11.87 1.34 -4.53
C LEU A 142 -12.55 0.13 -5.17
N ASP A 143 -13.79 0.35 -5.59
CA ASP A 143 -14.48 -0.49 -6.58
C ASP A 143 -14.23 0.13 -7.96
N ILE A 144 -13.34 -0.49 -8.74
CA ILE A 144 -12.97 0.00 -10.08
C ILE A 144 -14.19 0.00 -11.02
N GLU A 145 -15.00 -1.07 -10.99
CA GLU A 145 -16.13 -1.26 -11.91
C GLU A 145 -17.16 -0.14 -11.76
N ASN A 146 -17.42 0.27 -10.52
CA ASN A 146 -18.40 1.30 -10.19
C ASN A 146 -17.76 2.68 -9.95
N SER A 147 -16.43 2.80 -10.04
CA SER A 147 -15.67 4.01 -9.69
C SER A 147 -16.04 4.55 -8.30
N LYS A 148 -16.31 3.65 -7.34
CA LYS A 148 -16.75 4.01 -6.00
C LYS A 148 -15.56 3.98 -5.05
N ILE A 149 -15.37 5.08 -4.32
CA ILE A 149 -14.32 5.23 -3.31
C ILE A 149 -14.97 5.39 -1.95
N ASP A 150 -14.53 4.61 -0.97
CA ASP A 150 -14.83 4.85 0.43
C ASP A 150 -13.51 5.12 1.18
N ASN A 151 -13.47 6.21 1.94
CA ASN A 151 -12.32 6.55 2.80
C ASN A 151 -12.72 6.32 4.25
N LEU A 152 -11.87 5.59 4.97
CA LEU A 152 -12.06 5.18 6.36
C LEU A 152 -10.79 5.54 7.13
N ARG A 153 -10.94 5.78 8.43
CA ARG A 153 -9.82 5.99 9.34
C ARG A 153 -10.02 5.15 10.58
N LEU A 154 -9.04 4.31 10.90
CA LEU A 154 -8.93 3.62 12.19
C LEU A 154 -7.94 4.42 13.06
N SER A 155 -8.45 5.03 14.13
CA SER A 155 -7.66 5.90 15.02
C SER A 155 -8.15 5.76 16.46
N PRO A 156 -7.49 6.35 17.47
CA PRO A 156 -8.00 6.39 18.84
C PRO A 156 -9.41 6.96 18.94
N ALA A 157 -9.71 8.02 18.18
CA ALA A 157 -11.02 8.66 18.13
C ALA A 157 -12.07 7.86 17.34
N ASN A 158 -11.64 6.92 16.49
CA ASN A 158 -12.51 6.09 15.69
C ASN A 158 -11.98 4.65 15.63
N SER A 159 -12.23 3.91 16.71
CA SER A 159 -11.74 2.52 16.88
C SER A 159 -12.76 1.45 16.48
N ASP A 160 -14.02 1.82 16.22
CA ASP A 160 -15.07 0.92 15.76
C ASP A 160 -15.31 1.11 14.25
N VAL A 161 -14.36 0.63 13.45
CA VAL A 161 -14.41 0.73 11.99
C VAL A 161 -14.81 -0.62 11.41
N SER A 162 -15.88 -0.62 10.61
CA SER A 162 -16.33 -1.81 9.88
C SER A 162 -16.31 -1.56 8.37
N VAL A 163 -16.02 -2.59 7.60
CA VAL A 163 -15.96 -2.55 6.14
C VAL A 163 -16.63 -3.78 5.53
N ASP A 164 -17.25 -3.61 4.36
CA ASP A 164 -17.80 -4.69 3.55
C ASP A 164 -17.00 -4.77 2.25
N LEU A 165 -16.13 -5.77 2.15
CA LEU A 165 -15.19 -5.96 1.06
C LEU A 165 -15.75 -6.92 0.01
N LYS A 166 -15.76 -6.47 -1.24
CA LYS A 166 -16.18 -7.24 -2.41
C LYS A 166 -14.98 -7.67 -3.23
N ASP A 167 -15.10 -8.85 -3.82
CA ASP A 167 -14.09 -9.40 -4.73
C ASP A 167 -13.68 -8.38 -5.81
N GLY A 168 -12.38 -8.26 -6.06
CA GLY A 168 -11.83 -7.32 -7.05
C GLY A 168 -11.69 -5.87 -6.58
N GLN A 169 -12.13 -5.50 -5.38
CA GLN A 169 -11.81 -4.17 -4.83
C GLN A 169 -10.32 -4.02 -4.53
N ILE A 170 -9.82 -2.79 -4.59
CA ILE A 170 -8.48 -2.42 -4.12
C ILE A 170 -8.60 -1.74 -2.76
N ILE A 171 -7.73 -2.11 -1.83
CA ILE A 171 -7.55 -1.45 -0.54
C ILE A 171 -6.20 -0.74 -0.58
N SER A 172 -6.18 0.57 -0.35
CA SER A 172 -4.95 1.36 -0.16
C SER A 172 -4.84 1.78 1.30
N THR A 173 -3.68 1.56 1.91
CA THR A 173 -3.44 1.82 3.34
C THR A 173 -2.19 2.66 3.54
N SER A 174 -2.28 3.57 4.52
CA SER A 174 -1.15 4.31 5.08
C SER A 174 -1.25 4.26 6.61
N TYR A 175 -0.10 4.19 7.29
CA TYR A 175 -0.03 4.18 8.75
C TYR A 175 0.82 5.34 9.23
N TYR A 176 0.31 6.10 10.20
CA TYR A 176 0.97 7.24 10.81
C TYR A 176 0.97 7.07 12.32
N ASN A 177 2.14 7.16 12.95
CA ASN A 177 2.27 7.10 14.41
C ASN A 177 3.15 8.24 14.96
N SER A 178 3.09 8.43 16.28
CA SER A 178 3.96 9.35 17.04
C SER A 178 5.13 8.61 17.70
N ASN A 179 5.12 7.27 17.68
CA ASN A 179 6.06 6.43 18.40
C ASN A 179 7.26 6.01 17.54
N ASN A 180 8.37 6.73 17.69
CA ASN A 180 9.63 6.47 16.98
C ASN A 180 10.34 5.14 17.37
N GLY A 181 9.82 4.40 18.35
CA GLY A 181 10.37 3.11 18.78
C GLY A 181 9.73 1.90 18.09
N GLU A 182 8.62 2.10 17.38
CA GLU A 182 7.94 1.05 16.63
C GLU A 182 8.50 0.94 15.22
N ASN A 183 8.64 -0.28 14.71
CA ASN A 183 9.06 -0.53 13.34
C ASN A 183 7.85 -0.45 12.42
N ALA A 184 7.81 0.54 11.53
CA ALA A 184 6.71 0.72 10.59
C ALA A 184 6.50 -0.49 9.66
N ASN A 185 7.54 -1.31 9.40
CA ASN A 185 7.37 -2.55 8.64
C ASN A 185 6.56 -3.62 9.37
N ASP A 186 6.44 -3.53 10.69
CA ASP A 186 5.70 -4.48 11.52
C ASP A 186 4.23 -4.07 11.71
N ALA A 187 3.85 -2.87 11.25
CA ALA A 187 2.49 -2.38 11.31
C ALA A 187 1.53 -3.23 10.47
N ARG A 188 0.48 -3.75 11.11
CA ARG A 188 -0.58 -4.54 10.47
C ARG A 188 -1.95 -3.95 10.76
N LEU A 189 -2.73 -3.79 9.70
CA LEU A 189 -4.17 -3.62 9.76
C LEU A 189 -4.82 -5.01 9.70
N ILE A 190 -5.64 -5.32 10.69
CA ILE A 190 -6.20 -6.65 10.96
C ILE A 190 -7.69 -6.64 10.64
N PHE A 191 -8.12 -7.60 9.84
CA PHE A 191 -9.48 -7.79 9.35
C PHE A 191 -10.13 -8.93 10.14
N ASN A 192 -10.93 -8.58 11.14
CA ASN A 192 -11.64 -9.55 11.98
C ASN A 192 -13.02 -9.81 11.41
N ASN A 193 -13.35 -11.06 11.08
CA ASN A 193 -14.67 -11.39 10.56
C ASN A 193 -15.76 -10.88 11.50
N SER A 194 -16.67 -10.07 10.97
CA SER A 194 -17.88 -9.68 11.68
C SER A 194 -18.93 -10.77 11.49
N ASN A 195 -19.51 -11.26 12.59
CA ASN A 195 -20.66 -12.19 12.55
C ASN A 195 -21.92 -11.49 12.02
#